data_AF-A0A6B2GDB9-F1
#
_entry.id   AF-A0A6B2GDB9-F1
#
_cell.length_a   1.000
_cell.length_b   1.000
_cell.length_c   1.000
_cell.angle_alpha   90.00
_cell.angle_beta   90.00
_cell.angle_gamma   90.00
#
_symmetry.space_group_name_H-M   'P 1'
#
loop_
_entity.id
_entity.type
_entity.pdbx_description
1 polymer ?
#
loop_
_entity_poly.entity_id
_entity_poly.type
_entity_poly.pdbx_seq_one_letter_code
_entity_poly.pdbx_strand_id
1 'polypeptide(L)' 'MLGIISAMPEEIDCVLNAMTSIETKTFGNRKFYKGFLFKRLVVVVFSNWGKVAAAT' A
#
# COMPACT_ATOMS: atom_id res chain seq x y z
N MET A 1 4.92 -11.21 7.54
CA MET A 1 4.51 -10.37 6.38
C MET A 1 3.59 -9.29 6.92
N LEU A 2 3.87 -8.01 6.65
CA LEU A 2 3.13 -6.87 7.20
C LEU A 2 2.27 -6.20 6.13
N GLY A 3 1.08 -5.74 6.49
CA GLY A 3 0.18 -4.96 5.64
C GLY A 3 0.10 -3.51 6.11
N ILE A 4 0.18 -2.57 5.18
CA ILE A 4 -0.01 -1.13 5.42
C ILE A 4 -1.18 -0.67 4.55
N ILE A 5 -2.15 0.01 5.17
CA ILE A 5 -3.31 0.57 4.47
C ILE A 5 -3.23 2.08 4.62
N SER A 6 -3.31 2.79 3.49
CA SER A 6 -3.27 4.26 3.45
C SER A 6 -4.58 4.79 2.88
N ALA A 7 -5.10 5.85 3.48
CA ALA A 7 -6.35 6.47 3.06
C ALA A 7 -6.12 7.74 2.23
N MET A 8 -4.96 8.39 2.38
CA MET A 8 -4.57 9.59 1.63
C MET A 8 -3.45 9.31 0.62
N PRO A 9 -3.48 9.93 -0.59
CA PRO A 9 -2.42 9.81 -1.58
C PRO A 9 -1.04 10.19 -1.02
N GLU A 10 -0.97 11.25 -0.21
CA GLU A 10 0.28 11.73 0.38
C GLU A 10 0.89 10.72 1.35
N GLU A 11 0.06 9.96 2.07
CA GLU A 11 0.51 8.90 2.97
C GLU A 11 1.13 7.74 2.21
N ILE A 12 0.46 7.27 1.14
CA ILE A 12 0.97 6.14 0.37
C ILE A 12 2.24 6.53 -0.40
N ASP A 13 2.33 7.74 -0.93
CA ASP A 13 3.52 8.22 -1.63
C ASP A 13 4.74 8.27 -0.71
N CYS A 14 4.58 8.72 0.54
CA CYS A 14 5.65 8.70 1.54
C CYS A 14 6.17 7.28 1.80
N VAL A 15 5.26 6.30 1.93
CA VAL A 15 5.63 4.89 2.16
C VAL A 15 6.29 4.29 0.93
N LEU A 16 5.74 4.53 -0.27
CA LEU A 16 6.29 4.03 -1.52
C LEU A 16 7.70 4.57 -1.80
N ASN A 17 7.95 5.84 -1.49
CA ASN A 17 9.28 6.45 -1.61
C ASN A 17 10.32 5.83 -0.67
N ALA A 18 9.89 5.28 0.48
CA ALA A 18 10.76 4.59 1.41
C ALA A 18 10.94 3.08 1.11
N MET A 19 10.17 2.53 0.16
CA MET A 19 10.21 1.11 -0.20
C MET A 19 11.25 0.81 -1.29
N THR A 20 11.73 -0.43 -1.30
CA THR A 20 12.63 -0.97 -2.32
C THR A 20 12.11 -2.29 -2.89
N SER A 21 12.56 -2.62 -4.11
CA SER A 21 12.14 -3.83 -4.84
C SER A 21 10.62 -3.97 -4.93
N ILE A 22 9.95 -2.91 -5.39
CA ILE A 22 8.50 -2.81 -5.43
C ILE A 22 7.96 -3.60 -6.62
N GLU A 23 7.13 -4.61 -6.32
CA GLU A 23 6.25 -5.28 -7.26
C GLU A 23 4.84 -4.72 -7.10
N THR A 24 4.22 -4.32 -8.20
CA THR A 24 2.83 -3.86 -8.19
C THR A 24 1.92 -4.94 -8.73
N LYS A 25 0.85 -5.25 -8.00
CA LYS A 25 -0.24 -6.11 -8.46
C LYS A 25 -1.55 -5.35 -8.38
N THR A 26 -2.31 -5.36 -9.47
CA THR A 26 -3.65 -4.81 -9.49
C THR A 26 -4.64 -5.94 -9.26
N PHE A 27 -5.54 -5.78 -8.29
CA PHE A 27 -6.64 -6.71 -8.05
C PHE A 27 -7.94 -5.92 -7.95
N GLY A 28 -8.88 -6.19 -8.85
CA GLY A 28 -10.06 -5.34 -9.05
C GLY A 28 -9.64 -3.91 -9.41
N ASN A 29 -10.13 -2.93 -8.64
CA ASN A 29 -9.80 -1.51 -8.80
C ASN A 29 -8.70 -1.01 -7.85
N ARG A 30 -7.94 -1.90 -7.19
CA ARG A 30 -6.88 -1.52 -6.26
C ARG A 30 -5.51 -1.98 -6.70
N LYS A 31 -4.52 -1.14 -6.40
CA LYS A 31 -3.10 -1.44 -6.56
C LYS A 31 -2.51 -1.84 -5.22
N PHE A 32 -1.90 -3.02 -5.19
CA PHE A 32 -1.14 -3.54 -4.08
C PHE A 32 0.34 -3.45 -4.43
N TYR A 33 1.11 -2.84 -3.54
CA TYR A 33 2.55 -2.66 -3.70
C TYR A 33 3.25 -3.57 -2.71
N LYS A 34 3.95 -4.58 -3.21
CA LYS A 34 4.72 -5.52 -2.40
C LYS A 34 6.19 -5.17 -2.54
N GLY A 35 6.92 -5.07 -1.43
CA GLY A 35 8.34 -4.79 -1.48
C GLY A 35 8.97 -4.85 -0.10
N PHE A 36 10.15 -4.26 0.02
CA PHE A 36 10.86 -4.15 1.29
C PHE A 36 10.79 -2.73 1.83
N LEU A 37 10.35 -2.60 3.08
CA LEU A 37 10.43 -1.37 3.85
C LEU A 37 11.31 -1.64 5.07
N PHE A 38 12.43 -0.93 5.22
CA PHE A 38 13.41 -1.16 6.30
C PHE A 38 13.82 -2.64 6.45
N LYS A 39 14.13 -3.32 5.33
CA LYS A 39 14.47 -4.77 5.24
C LYS A 39 13.35 -5.73 5.66
N ARG A 40 12.11 -5.25 5.83
CA ARG A 40 10.94 -6.08 6.12
C ARG A 40 10.06 -6.17 4.89
N LEU A 41 9.59 -7.37 4.57
CA LEU A 41 8.64 -7.58 3.49
C LEU A 41 7.27 -7.02 3.89
N VAL A 42 6.79 -6.03 3.14
CA VAL A 42 5.51 -5.34 3.37
C VAL A 42 4.64 -5.34 2.12
N VAL A 43 3.33 -5.25 2.32
CA VAL A 43 2.34 -4.97 1.27
C VAL A 43 1.61 -3.70 1.64
N VAL A 44 1.59 -2.73 0.72
CA VAL A 44 0.92 -1.43 0.88
C VAL A 44 -0.27 -1.37 -0.07
N VAL A 45 -1.41 -0.88 0.41
CA VAL A 45 -2.61 -0.68 -0.41
C VAL A 45 -3.27 0.65 -0.09
N PHE A 46 -3.80 1.29 -1.13
CA PHE A 46 -4.60 2.50 -0.99
C PHE A 46 -6.08 2.15 -0.82
N SER A 47 -6.70 2.55 0.29
CA SER A 47 -8.12 2.29 0.55
C SER A 47 -9.08 3.31 -0.04
N ASN A 48 -8.59 4.52 -0.37
CA ASN A 48 -9.41 5.74 -0.49
C ASN A 48 -10.07 6.15 0.84
N TRP A 49 -10.80 7.27 0.83
CA TRP A 49 -11.51 7.79 2.01
C TRP A 49 -12.81 7.04 2.33
N GLY A 50 -13.06 6.84 3.62
CA GLY A 50 -14.35 6.38 4.15
C GLY A 50 -14.35 4.93 4.66
N LYS A 51 -15.24 4.65 5.63
CA LYS A 51 -15.33 3.35 6.32
C LYS A 51 -15.60 2.18 5.36
N VAL A 52 -16.42 2.42 4.33
CA VAL A 52 -16.77 1.40 3.31
C VAL A 52 -15.56 1.10 2.41
N ALA A 53 -14.81 2.14 2.06
CA ALA A 53 -13.64 2.04 1.20
C ALA A 53 -12.48 1.32 1.88
N ALA A 54 -12.36 1.40 3.21
CA ALA A 54 -11.38 0.66 4.01
C ALA A 54 -11.75 -0.82 4.24
N ALA A 55 -13.04 -1.16 4.25
CA ALA A 55 -13.51 -2.52 4.54
C ALA A 55 -13.59 -3.43 3.30
N THR A 56 -13.76 -2.82 2.11
CA THR A 56 -13.74 -3.53 0.83
C THR A 56 -12.31 -3.90 0.47
#